data_AF-A0A7Y7WRF2-F1
#
_entry.id   AF-A0A7Y7WRF2-F1
#
_cell.length_a   1.000
_cell.length_b   1.000
_cell.length_c   1.000
_cell.angle_alpha   90.00
_cell.angle_beta   90.00
_cell.angle_gamma   90.00
#
_symmetry.space_group_name_H-M   'P 1'
#
loop_
_entity.id
_entity.type
_entity.pdbx_description
1 polymer ?
#
loop_
_entity_poly.entity_id
_entity_poly.type
_entity_poly.pdbx_seq_one_letter_code
_entity_poly.pdbx_strand_id
1 'polypeptide(L)'
;MDTIAELKQRIARFNPVYVQHWSDWLNTPNQRRPHELKLTLGRWQACRGNPMRQLATTGATVHPAPYIDDLFAQALPYAQILSGFDMANPGSFNPQSIYALHELWNNFERLSYERNNPARKRKAPRHGLAGVVGISKAIMLVTNGRVGPAFDSKVRNGLQLKGKIESAGDWISALRAASKDINTFEKNNKTTLQIASGLDLPAGRIHDMALGPKKF
;
A
#
# COMPACT_ATOMS: atom_id res chain seq x y z
N MET A 1 18.19 -7.51 -2.06
CA MET A 1 18.30 -6.81 -3.36
C MET A 1 19.66 -6.15 -3.31
N ASP A 2 20.61 -6.67 -4.09
CA ASP A 2 22.00 -6.64 -3.62
C ASP A 2 22.86 -5.68 -4.44
N THR A 3 22.54 -5.49 -5.72
CA THR A 3 23.29 -4.60 -6.63
C THR A 3 22.40 -3.62 -7.39
N ILE A 4 22.96 -2.50 -7.84
CA ILE A 4 22.27 -1.49 -8.68
C ILE A 4 21.70 -2.13 -9.97
N ALA A 5 22.47 -3.01 -10.61
CA ALA A 5 22.04 -3.70 -11.83
C ALA A 5 20.82 -4.59 -11.57
N GLU A 6 20.83 -5.32 -10.44
CA GLU A 6 19.68 -6.13 -10.02
C GLU A 6 18.44 -5.28 -9.71
N LEU A 7 18.60 -4.16 -8.98
CA LEU A 7 17.51 -3.21 -8.72
C LEU A 7 16.87 -2.74 -10.03
N LYS A 8 17.66 -2.24 -10.98
CA LYS A 8 17.18 -1.75 -12.28
C LYS A 8 16.48 -2.86 -13.07
N GLN A 9 17.04 -4.07 -13.10
CA GLN A 9 16.43 -5.20 -13.79
C GLN A 9 15.08 -5.59 -13.16
N ARG A 10 14.99 -5.60 -11.83
CA ARG A 10 13.76 -5.92 -11.10
C ARG A 10 12.67 -4.87 -11.38
N ILE A 11 13.01 -3.59 -11.31
CA ILE A 11 12.12 -2.46 -11.63
C ILE A 11 11.64 -2.55 -13.08
N ALA A 12 12.53 -2.80 -14.05
CA ALA A 12 12.16 -2.89 -15.46
C ALA A 12 11.17 -4.04 -15.76
N ARG A 13 11.14 -5.07 -14.92
CA ARG A 13 10.20 -6.19 -15.01
C ARG A 13 8.88 -5.92 -14.30
N PHE A 14 8.77 -4.85 -13.52
CA PHE A 14 7.52 -4.50 -12.84
C PHE A 14 6.40 -4.28 -13.86
N ASN A 15 5.19 -4.71 -13.52
CA ASN A 15 4.09 -4.68 -14.48
C ASN A 15 3.75 -3.22 -14.90
N PRO A 16 3.87 -2.86 -16.19
CA PRO A 16 3.71 -1.48 -16.66
C PRO A 16 2.30 -0.93 -16.46
N VAL A 17 1.29 -1.80 -16.38
CA VAL A 17 -0.10 -1.37 -16.09
C VAL A 17 -0.19 -0.74 -14.69
N TYR A 18 0.56 -1.26 -13.71
CA TYR A 18 0.61 -0.67 -12.37
C TYR A 18 1.38 0.65 -12.33
N VAL A 19 2.33 0.86 -13.25
CA VAL A 19 3.03 2.13 -13.41
C VAL A 19 2.07 3.18 -13.97
N GLN A 20 1.28 2.84 -14.99
CA GLN A 20 0.27 3.74 -15.54
C GLN A 20 -0.76 4.13 -14.47
N HIS A 21 -1.34 3.16 -13.76
CA HIS A 21 -2.31 3.44 -12.70
C HIS A 21 -1.73 4.32 -11.58
N TRP A 22 -0.43 4.19 -11.30
CA TRP A 22 0.26 5.06 -10.35
C TRP A 22 0.40 6.49 -10.86
N SER A 23 0.74 6.66 -12.15
CA SER A 23 0.80 7.97 -12.79
C SER A 23 -0.56 8.66 -12.80
N ASP A 24 -1.63 7.92 -13.15
CA ASP A 24 -3.01 8.43 -13.10
C ASP A 24 -3.36 8.95 -11.69
N TRP A 25 -3.00 8.18 -10.65
CA TRP A 25 -3.20 8.58 -9.25
C TRP A 25 -2.46 9.86 -8.88
N LEU A 26 -1.16 9.97 -9.21
CA LEU A 26 -0.35 11.14 -8.87
C LEU A 26 -0.88 12.41 -9.57
N ASN A 27 -1.36 12.28 -10.80
CA ASN A 27 -1.91 13.38 -11.59
C ASN A 27 -3.37 13.71 -11.24
N THR A 28 -4.00 12.97 -10.32
CA THR A 28 -5.40 13.20 -9.96
C THR A 28 -5.55 14.41 -9.02
N PRO A 29 -6.40 15.40 -9.36
CA PRO A 29 -6.72 16.53 -8.49
C PRO A 29 -7.32 16.07 -7.15
N ASN A 30 -7.01 16.78 -6.06
CA ASN A 30 -7.43 16.41 -4.71
C ASN A 30 -8.93 16.10 -4.57
N GLN A 31 -9.80 16.91 -5.18
CA GLN A 31 -11.26 16.71 -5.17
C GLN A 31 -11.75 15.40 -5.84
N ARG A 32 -10.95 14.80 -6.72
CA ARG A 32 -11.25 13.53 -7.40
C ARG A 32 -10.53 12.34 -6.77
N ARG A 33 -9.65 12.54 -5.79
CA ARG A 33 -8.86 11.47 -5.19
C ARG A 33 -9.68 10.36 -4.52
N PRO A 34 -10.81 10.61 -3.84
CA PRO A 34 -11.64 9.51 -3.34
C PRO A 34 -12.12 8.57 -4.45
N HIS A 35 -12.54 9.14 -5.58
CA HIS A 35 -12.99 8.38 -6.74
C HIS A 35 -11.84 7.59 -7.36
N GLU A 36 -10.69 8.24 -7.57
CA GLU A 36 -9.52 7.57 -8.14
C GLU A 36 -8.95 6.50 -7.21
N LEU A 37 -9.01 6.70 -5.89
CA LEU A 37 -8.61 5.71 -4.90
C LEU A 37 -9.44 4.42 -5.09
N LYS A 38 -10.77 4.55 -5.20
CA LYS A 38 -11.66 3.43 -5.49
C LYS A 38 -11.27 2.73 -6.79
N LEU A 39 -11.12 3.49 -7.89
CA LEU A 39 -10.81 2.91 -9.20
C LEU A 39 -9.47 2.17 -9.20
N THR A 40 -8.43 2.78 -8.64
CA THR A 40 -7.08 2.21 -8.61
C THR A 40 -7.02 0.98 -7.73
N LEU A 41 -7.64 1.00 -6.54
CA LEU A 41 -7.71 -0.18 -5.67
C LEU A 41 -8.52 -1.33 -6.29
N GLY A 42 -9.58 -1.01 -7.04
CA GLY A 42 -10.34 -1.98 -7.83
C GLY A 42 -9.47 -2.63 -8.91
N ARG A 43 -8.78 -1.82 -9.72
CA ARG A 43 -7.83 -2.27 -10.75
C ARG A 43 -6.70 -3.12 -10.17
N TRP A 44 -6.24 -2.79 -8.97
CA TRP A 44 -5.19 -3.53 -8.26
C TRP A 44 -5.71 -4.73 -7.45
N GLN A 45 -7.02 -5.01 -7.51
CA GLN A 45 -7.67 -6.11 -6.79
C GLN A 45 -7.41 -6.08 -5.27
N ALA A 46 -7.37 -4.89 -4.67
CA ALA A 46 -6.99 -4.68 -3.27
C ALA A 46 -7.82 -5.51 -2.28
N CYS A 47 -9.11 -5.66 -2.52
CA CYS A 47 -10.04 -6.39 -1.66
C CYS A 47 -10.41 -7.80 -2.19
N ARG A 48 -9.60 -8.41 -3.07
CA ARG A 48 -9.95 -9.70 -3.71
C ARG A 48 -10.53 -10.72 -2.71
N GLY A 49 -11.76 -11.17 -2.99
CA GLY A 49 -12.52 -12.07 -2.13
C GLY A 49 -13.70 -11.37 -1.42
N ASN A 50 -13.52 -10.11 -1.04
CA ASN A 50 -14.50 -9.23 -0.43
C ASN A 50 -14.94 -8.11 -1.39
N PRO A 51 -16.18 -7.60 -1.29
CA PRO A 51 -16.55 -6.38 -1.99
C PRO A 51 -15.81 -5.18 -1.39
N MET A 52 -15.26 -4.35 -2.25
CA MET A 52 -14.68 -3.07 -1.84
C MET A 52 -15.80 -2.06 -1.61
N ARG A 53 -15.68 -1.22 -0.57
CA ARG A 53 -16.64 -0.15 -0.31
C ARG A 53 -16.80 0.78 -1.51
N GLN A 54 -17.97 1.38 -1.62
CA GLN A 54 -18.37 2.30 -2.66
C GLN A 54 -18.21 3.75 -2.18
N LEU A 55 -18.35 4.71 -3.11
CA LEU A 55 -18.44 6.13 -2.77
C LEU A 55 -19.83 6.42 -2.19
N ALA A 56 -19.97 7.41 -1.30
CA ALA A 56 -21.23 7.77 -0.67
C ALA A 56 -22.36 7.99 -1.70
N THR A 57 -22.05 8.62 -2.84
CA THR A 57 -22.98 8.89 -3.96
C THR A 57 -23.56 7.64 -4.63
N THR A 58 -22.91 6.49 -4.47
CA THR A 58 -23.31 5.22 -5.11
C THR A 58 -23.49 4.06 -4.13
N GLY A 59 -23.02 4.23 -2.88
CA GLY A 59 -22.87 3.18 -1.89
C GLY A 59 -24.02 3.07 -0.90
N ALA A 60 -24.76 4.16 -0.67
CA ALA A 60 -25.79 4.21 0.37
C ALA A 60 -26.90 3.15 0.19
N THR A 61 -27.15 2.72 -1.04
CA THR A 61 -28.11 1.65 -1.35
C THR A 61 -27.51 0.23 -1.29
N VAL A 62 -26.20 0.11 -1.11
CA VAL A 62 -25.44 -1.14 -1.20
C VAL A 62 -24.90 -1.58 0.17
N HIS A 63 -24.39 -0.65 0.97
CA HIS A 63 -23.85 -0.90 2.30
C HIS A 63 -23.87 0.37 3.15
N PRO A 64 -23.93 0.26 4.49
CA PRO A 64 -23.83 1.43 5.36
C PRO A 64 -22.41 2.02 5.33
N ALA A 65 -22.30 3.26 5.80
CA ALA A 65 -21.03 3.93 6.06
C ALA A 65 -20.09 3.06 6.94
N PRO A 66 -18.77 3.30 6.91
CA PRO A 66 -18.07 4.32 6.10
C PRO A 66 -18.09 4.01 4.60
N TYR A 67 -17.93 5.03 3.77
CA TYR A 67 -17.72 4.95 2.32
C TYR A 67 -16.24 5.21 1.98
N ILE A 68 -15.84 5.03 0.72
CA ILE A 68 -14.44 5.28 0.31
C ILE A 68 -14.01 6.73 0.58
N ASP A 69 -14.90 7.69 0.35
CA ASP A 69 -14.67 9.11 0.65
C ASP A 69 -14.51 9.38 2.14
N ASP A 70 -15.30 8.73 3.00
CA ASP A 70 -15.10 8.79 4.46
C ASP A 70 -13.73 8.24 4.86
N LEU A 71 -13.35 7.06 4.35
CA LEU A 71 -12.05 6.45 4.64
C LEU A 71 -10.90 7.32 4.14
N PHE A 72 -11.02 7.91 2.95
CA PHE A 72 -10.02 8.83 2.41
C PHE A 72 -9.87 10.07 3.30
N ALA A 73 -10.98 10.73 3.65
CA ALA A 73 -10.97 11.92 4.50
C ALA A 73 -10.36 11.62 5.88
N GLN A 74 -10.71 10.50 6.50
CA GLN A 74 -10.16 10.04 7.79
C GLN A 74 -8.67 9.72 7.72
N ALA A 75 -8.14 9.37 6.54
CA ALA A 75 -6.71 9.09 6.35
C ALA A 75 -5.85 10.37 6.24
N LEU A 76 -6.42 11.50 5.82
CA LEU A 76 -5.65 12.72 5.49
C LEU A 76 -4.82 13.26 6.67
N PRO A 77 -5.34 13.39 7.91
CA PRO A 77 -4.55 13.88 9.03
C PRO A 77 -3.29 13.02 9.29
N TYR A 78 -3.42 11.70 9.17
CA TYR A 78 -2.31 10.77 9.37
C TYR A 78 -1.34 10.75 8.20
N ALA A 79 -1.84 10.89 6.96
CA ALA A 79 -0.98 11.05 5.77
C ALA A 79 -0.15 12.34 5.83
N GLN A 80 -0.66 13.39 6.47
CA GLN A 80 0.03 14.66 6.70
C GLN A 80 1.15 14.51 7.74
N ILE A 81 0.91 13.78 8.84
CA ILE A 81 1.97 13.43 9.81
C ILE A 81 3.13 12.72 9.11
N LEU A 82 2.82 11.87 8.14
CA LEU A 82 3.80 11.11 7.38
C LEU A 82 4.41 11.90 6.20
N SER A 83 4.18 13.21 6.08
CA SER A 83 4.70 14.07 4.98
C SER A 83 6.22 13.94 4.79
N GLY A 84 6.99 13.92 5.88
CA GLY A 84 8.43 13.70 5.88
C GLY A 84 8.87 12.26 6.15
N PHE A 85 7.96 11.29 6.08
CA PHE A 85 8.31 9.89 6.33
C PHE A 85 9.10 9.30 5.15
N ASP A 86 10.24 8.67 5.44
CA ASP A 86 11.10 8.02 4.46
C ASP A 86 11.40 6.57 4.89
N MET A 87 11.03 5.61 4.05
CA MET A 87 11.30 4.19 4.28
C MET A 87 12.80 3.86 4.33
N ALA A 88 13.67 4.65 3.70
CA ALA A 88 15.11 4.44 3.74
C ALA A 88 15.75 4.88 5.07
N ASN A 89 15.06 5.71 5.86
CA ASN A 89 15.54 6.25 7.12
C ASN A 89 14.88 5.53 8.32
N PRO A 90 15.62 4.67 9.07
CA PRO A 90 15.09 4.03 10.27
C PRO A 90 14.57 5.03 11.32
N GLY A 91 15.10 6.25 11.36
CA GLY A 91 14.67 7.33 12.24
C GLY A 91 13.26 7.87 11.92
N SER A 92 12.72 7.60 10.72
CA SER A 92 11.33 7.94 10.38
C SER A 92 10.31 7.10 11.16
N PHE A 93 10.70 5.97 11.78
CA PHE A 93 9.83 5.18 12.66
C PHE A 93 9.82 5.71 14.11
N ASN A 94 9.58 7.02 14.25
CA ASN A 94 9.39 7.68 15.54
C ASN A 94 7.96 7.47 16.10
N PRO A 95 7.69 7.79 17.38
CA PRO A 95 6.38 7.55 18.00
C PRO A 95 5.19 8.16 17.24
N GLN A 96 5.34 9.38 16.72
CA GLN A 96 4.28 10.07 16.00
C GLN A 96 3.96 9.39 14.67
N SER A 97 4.98 8.94 13.94
CA SER A 97 4.82 8.21 12.68
C SER A 97 4.25 6.81 12.91
N ILE A 98 4.67 6.12 13.98
CA ILE A 98 4.09 4.81 14.37
C ILE A 98 2.61 4.95 14.68
N TYR A 99 2.22 5.99 15.42
CA TYR A 99 0.82 6.30 15.68
C TYR A 99 0.04 6.53 14.38
N ALA A 100 0.55 7.37 13.47
CA ALA A 100 -0.11 7.60 12.19
C ALA A 100 -0.23 6.34 11.33
N LEU A 101 0.79 5.47 11.32
CA LEU A 101 0.76 4.18 10.63
C LEU A 101 -0.31 3.26 11.21
N HIS A 102 -0.43 3.23 12.55
CA HIS A 102 -1.45 2.44 13.24
C HIS A 102 -2.87 2.90 12.87
N GLU A 103 -3.11 4.21 12.87
CA GLU A 103 -4.42 4.76 12.54
C GLU A 103 -4.78 4.58 11.06
N LEU A 104 -3.81 4.70 10.16
CA LEU A 104 -4.00 4.37 8.74
C LEU A 104 -4.37 2.90 8.54
N TRP A 105 -3.73 1.98 9.27
CA TRP A 105 -4.10 0.56 9.25
C TRP A 105 -5.55 0.35 9.71
N ASN A 106 -5.89 0.86 10.89
CA ASN A 106 -7.24 0.72 11.47
C ASN A 106 -8.31 1.29 10.56
N ASN A 107 -8.02 2.43 9.94
CA ASN A 107 -8.93 3.05 9.00
C ASN A 107 -9.17 2.15 7.78
N PHE A 108 -8.10 1.70 7.10
CA PHE A 108 -8.21 0.91 5.88
C PHE A 108 -8.50 -0.58 6.08
N GLU A 109 -8.49 -1.11 7.30
CA GLU A 109 -9.03 -2.44 7.58
C GLU A 109 -10.52 -2.52 7.17
N ARG A 110 -11.22 -1.39 7.27
CA ARG A 110 -12.62 -1.25 6.84
C ARG A 110 -12.77 -1.02 5.33
N LEU A 111 -11.72 -1.12 4.51
CA LEU A 111 -11.79 -0.84 3.06
C LEU A 111 -12.79 -1.75 2.30
N SER A 112 -13.00 -2.96 2.79
CA SER A 112 -14.05 -3.84 2.30
C SER A 112 -15.22 -3.96 3.31
N TYR A 113 -16.29 -4.60 2.88
CA TYR A 113 -17.46 -4.86 3.73
C TYR A 113 -17.96 -6.28 3.54
N GLU A 114 -18.78 -6.76 4.47
CA GLU A 114 -19.42 -8.06 4.32
C GLU A 114 -20.59 -7.96 3.34
N ARG A 115 -20.54 -8.75 2.27
CA ARG A 115 -21.72 -8.92 1.40
C ARG A 115 -22.63 -9.95 2.05
N ASN A 116 -23.80 -9.54 2.55
CA ASN A 116 -24.88 -10.47 2.83
C ASN A 116 -25.42 -11.00 1.49
N ASN A 117 -24.84 -12.08 0.97
CA ASN A 117 -25.37 -12.82 -0.17
C ASN A 117 -25.68 -14.26 0.25
N PRO A 118 -26.96 -14.58 0.53
CA PRO A 118 -27.36 -15.92 0.96
C PRO A 118 -27.10 -17.01 -0.09
N ALA A 119 -26.88 -16.65 -1.37
CA ALA A 119 -26.56 -17.60 -2.44
C ALA A 119 -25.07 -17.98 -2.52
N ARG A 120 -24.19 -17.33 -1.74
CA ARG A 120 -22.74 -17.60 -1.80
C ARG A 120 -22.36 -18.75 -0.86
N LYS A 121 -21.90 -19.88 -1.42
CA LYS A 121 -21.45 -21.06 -0.65
C LYS A 121 -20.25 -20.81 0.27
N ARG A 122 -19.47 -19.74 0.04
CA ARG A 122 -18.30 -19.36 0.86
C ARG A 122 -18.53 -18.01 1.54
N LYS A 123 -18.38 -17.98 2.88
CA LYS A 123 -18.39 -16.76 3.69
C LYS A 123 -17.31 -15.78 3.22
N ALA A 124 -17.56 -14.49 3.40
CA ALA A 124 -16.58 -13.45 3.14
C ALA A 124 -15.33 -13.66 4.01
N PRO A 125 -14.10 -13.69 3.44
CA PRO A 125 -12.88 -13.70 4.22
C PRO A 125 -12.86 -12.58 5.27
N ARG A 126 -12.35 -12.87 6.47
CA ARG A 126 -12.20 -11.89 7.57
C ARG A 126 -13.47 -11.08 7.86
N HIS A 127 -14.68 -11.66 7.73
CA HIS A 127 -15.94 -10.95 7.98
C HIS A 127 -16.08 -9.66 7.15
N GLY A 128 -15.58 -9.68 5.91
CA GLY A 128 -15.61 -8.51 5.04
C GLY A 128 -14.52 -7.47 5.30
N LEU A 129 -13.58 -7.69 6.24
CA LEU A 129 -12.44 -6.80 6.44
C LEU A 129 -11.37 -6.99 5.36
N ALA A 130 -10.61 -5.93 5.11
CA ALA A 130 -9.55 -5.95 4.12
C ALA A 130 -8.35 -6.77 4.63
N GLY A 131 -7.69 -7.49 3.72
CA GLY A 131 -6.42 -8.13 4.02
C GLY A 131 -5.25 -7.15 3.93
N VAL A 132 -4.10 -7.54 4.49
CA VAL A 132 -2.84 -6.75 4.48
C VAL A 132 -2.50 -6.15 3.11
N VAL A 133 -2.72 -6.90 2.03
CA VAL A 133 -2.41 -6.42 0.67
C VAL A 133 -3.28 -5.21 0.29
N GLY A 134 -4.58 -5.26 0.60
CA GLY A 134 -5.50 -4.17 0.32
C GLY A 134 -5.20 -2.94 1.16
N ILE A 135 -4.97 -3.16 2.46
CA ILE A 135 -4.58 -2.10 3.41
C ILE A 135 -3.29 -1.40 2.95
N SER A 136 -2.25 -2.18 2.67
CA SER A 136 -0.93 -1.64 2.26
C SER A 136 -1.02 -0.86 0.94
N LYS A 137 -1.81 -1.31 -0.03
CA LYS A 137 -2.05 -0.58 -1.28
C LYS A 137 -2.75 0.75 -1.06
N ALA A 138 -3.78 0.78 -0.22
CA ALA A 138 -4.50 2.01 0.10
C ALA A 138 -3.59 3.03 0.80
N ILE A 139 -2.82 2.57 1.79
CA ILE A 139 -1.84 3.40 2.50
C ILE A 139 -0.77 3.93 1.55
N MET A 140 -0.25 3.10 0.66
CA MET A 140 0.73 3.51 -0.35
C MET A 140 0.18 4.62 -1.26
N LEU A 141 -1.09 4.52 -1.69
CA LEU A 141 -1.72 5.56 -2.49
C LEU A 141 -1.88 6.87 -1.70
N VAL A 142 -2.49 6.85 -0.52
CA VAL A 142 -2.73 8.10 0.24
C VAL A 142 -1.46 8.77 0.75
N THR A 143 -0.37 8.01 0.90
CA THR A 143 0.96 8.54 1.24
C THR A 143 1.81 8.85 0.00
N ASN A 144 1.26 8.75 -1.21
CA ASN A 144 1.98 8.94 -2.47
C ASN A 144 3.28 8.12 -2.56
N GLY A 145 3.31 6.93 -1.96
CA GLY A 145 4.41 5.97 -2.10
C GLY A 145 5.48 6.09 -1.01
N ARG A 146 5.37 7.09 -0.12
CA ARG A 146 6.25 7.24 1.06
C ARG A 146 6.21 6.00 1.94
N VAL A 147 5.02 5.44 2.16
CA VAL A 147 4.84 4.19 2.90
C VAL A 147 4.51 3.06 1.93
N GLY A 148 5.33 2.00 1.95
CA GLY A 148 5.18 0.81 1.14
C GLY A 148 6.15 -0.27 1.63
N PRO A 149 6.21 -1.45 1.01
CA PRO A 149 5.52 -1.89 -0.20
C PRO A 149 4.09 -2.42 0.01
N ALA A 150 3.40 -2.80 -1.07
CA ALA A 150 2.20 -3.64 -0.99
C ALA A 150 2.63 -5.08 -0.64
N PHE A 151 2.41 -5.51 0.60
CA PHE A 151 2.84 -6.83 1.12
C PHE A 151 2.08 -8.04 0.53
N ASP A 152 2.06 -8.17 -0.79
CA ASP A 152 1.61 -9.36 -1.48
C ASP A 152 2.57 -10.55 -1.27
N SER A 153 2.23 -11.71 -1.84
CA SER A 153 3.07 -12.91 -1.70
C SER A 153 4.49 -12.74 -2.25
N LYS A 154 4.69 -11.97 -3.33
CA LYS A 154 6.01 -11.78 -3.94
C LYS A 154 6.88 -10.92 -3.06
N VAL A 155 6.33 -9.81 -2.57
CA VAL A 155 7.00 -8.90 -1.64
C VAL A 155 7.34 -9.60 -0.32
N ARG A 156 6.38 -10.30 0.29
CA ARG A 156 6.62 -11.04 1.55
C ARG A 156 7.68 -12.12 1.40
N ASN A 157 7.67 -12.87 0.28
CA ASN A 157 8.69 -13.87 0.00
C ASN A 157 10.06 -13.23 -0.25
N GLY A 158 10.11 -12.10 -0.97
CA GLY A 158 11.34 -11.35 -1.24
C GLY A 158 12.00 -10.82 0.03
N LEU A 159 11.18 -10.43 1.02
CA LEU A 159 11.63 -9.99 2.35
C LEU A 159 11.77 -11.14 3.37
N GLN A 160 11.50 -12.38 2.95
CA GLN A 160 11.54 -13.56 3.82
C GLN A 160 10.70 -13.40 5.12
N LEU A 161 9.57 -12.70 5.02
CA LEU A 161 8.71 -12.45 6.17
C LEU A 161 8.05 -13.76 6.60
N LYS A 162 8.23 -14.11 7.89
CA LYS A 162 7.63 -15.29 8.50
C LYS A 162 6.27 -14.92 9.09
N GLY A 163 5.29 -15.82 8.94
CA GLY A 163 3.97 -15.66 9.54
C GLY A 163 2.98 -14.81 8.74
N LYS A 164 1.81 -14.60 9.33
CA LYS A 164 0.74 -13.78 8.76
C LYS A 164 0.88 -12.36 9.30
N ILE A 165 0.43 -11.39 8.50
CA ILE A 165 0.33 -9.98 8.92
C ILE A 165 -1.16 -9.73 9.16
N GLU A 166 -1.56 -9.73 10.43
CA GLU A 166 -2.98 -9.69 10.82
C GLU A 166 -3.33 -8.39 11.56
N SER A 167 -2.35 -7.74 12.18
CA SER A 167 -2.49 -6.50 12.93
C SER A 167 -1.63 -5.35 12.39
N ALA A 168 -1.91 -4.13 12.86
CA ALA A 168 -1.07 -2.96 12.61
C ALA A 168 0.37 -3.17 13.08
N GLY A 169 0.57 -3.83 14.24
CA GLY A 169 1.88 -4.13 14.79
C GLY A 169 2.71 -5.07 13.89
N ASP A 170 2.08 -6.13 13.38
CA ASP A 170 2.73 -7.04 12.43
C ASP A 170 3.13 -6.30 11.15
N TRP A 171 2.25 -5.42 10.66
CA TRP A 171 2.48 -4.67 9.44
C TRP A 171 3.59 -3.63 9.60
N ILE A 172 3.63 -2.91 10.72
CA ILE A 172 4.72 -1.99 11.04
C ILE A 172 6.05 -2.75 11.18
N SER A 173 6.03 -3.95 11.75
CA SER A 173 7.22 -4.81 11.81
C SER A 173 7.69 -5.22 10.42
N ALA A 174 6.76 -5.53 9.51
CA ALA A 174 7.05 -5.81 8.11
C ALA A 174 7.61 -4.58 7.37
N LEU A 175 7.10 -3.38 7.64
CA LEU A 175 7.65 -2.12 7.11
C LEU A 175 9.09 -1.89 7.59
N ARG A 176 9.39 -2.16 8.87
CA ARG A 176 10.76 -2.08 9.39
C ARG A 176 11.70 -3.07 8.71
N ALA A 177 11.23 -4.27 8.37
CA ALA A 177 12.02 -5.22 7.60
C ALA A 177 12.31 -4.71 6.17
N ALA A 178 11.31 -4.12 5.51
CA ALA A 178 11.52 -3.47 4.20
C ALA A 178 12.50 -2.29 4.30
N SER A 179 12.36 -1.44 5.34
CA SER A 179 13.29 -0.33 5.62
C SER A 179 14.72 -0.81 5.82
N LYS A 180 14.91 -1.91 6.55
CA LYS A 180 16.23 -2.52 6.75
C LYS A 180 16.82 -3.04 5.43
N ASP A 181 16.02 -3.67 4.56
CA ASP A 181 16.47 -4.14 3.24
C ASP A 181 16.92 -2.96 2.36
N ILE A 182 16.14 -1.88 2.32
CA ILE A 182 16.48 -0.62 1.62
C ILE A 182 17.80 -0.07 2.16
N ASN A 183 17.91 0.13 3.48
CA ASN A 183 19.10 0.70 4.10
C ASN A 183 20.36 -0.15 3.86
N THR A 184 20.20 -1.48 3.87
CA THR A 184 21.28 -2.43 3.58
C THR A 184 21.76 -2.28 2.12
N PHE A 185 20.82 -2.21 1.17
CA PHE A 185 21.15 -1.94 -0.23
C PHE A 185 21.90 -0.63 -0.40
N GLU A 186 21.39 0.47 0.17
CA GLU A 186 21.96 1.80 0.04
C GLU A 186 23.38 1.88 0.64
N LYS A 187 23.58 1.28 1.82
CA LYS A 187 24.89 1.22 2.47
C LYS A 187 25.90 0.43 1.63
N ASN A 188 25.51 -0.72 1.10
CA ASN A 188 26.40 -1.59 0.32
C ASN A 188 26.79 -0.94 -1.02
N ASN A 189 25.87 -0.17 -1.63
CA ASN A 189 26.09 0.46 -2.93
C ASN A 189 26.52 1.93 -2.83
N LYS A 190 26.63 2.49 -1.62
CA LYS A 190 26.99 3.90 -1.34
C LYS A 190 26.16 4.91 -2.15
N THR A 191 24.86 4.65 -2.26
CA THR A 191 23.93 5.47 -3.05
C THR A 191 22.51 5.33 -2.50
N THR A 192 21.62 6.26 -2.82
CA THR A 192 20.20 6.12 -2.45
C THR A 192 19.46 5.26 -3.47
N LEU A 193 18.33 4.70 -3.05
CA LEU A 193 17.50 3.86 -3.89
C LEU A 193 16.91 4.66 -5.08
N GLN A 194 16.65 5.95 -4.91
CA GLN A 194 16.25 6.90 -5.95
C GLN A 194 17.35 7.10 -6.99
N ILE A 195 18.59 7.40 -6.57
CA ILE A 195 19.72 7.59 -7.48
C ILE A 195 20.03 6.29 -8.22
N ALA A 196 20.06 5.16 -7.50
CA ALA A 196 20.35 3.86 -8.10
C ALA A 196 19.29 3.43 -9.13
N SER A 197 18.01 3.71 -8.86
CA SER A 197 16.92 3.37 -9.78
C SER A 197 16.79 4.36 -10.95
N GLY A 198 17.19 5.62 -10.76
CA GLY A 198 16.93 6.72 -11.70
C GLY A 198 15.48 7.18 -11.72
N LEU A 199 14.72 6.90 -10.66
CA LEU A 199 13.30 7.26 -10.54
C LEU A 199 13.12 8.36 -9.49
N ASP A 200 12.37 9.40 -9.84
CA ASP A 200 11.91 10.42 -8.90
C ASP A 200 10.64 9.93 -8.17
N LEU A 201 10.82 8.92 -7.31
CA LEU A 201 9.77 8.30 -6.52
C LEU A 201 10.26 8.06 -5.09
N PRO A 202 9.37 8.03 -4.08
CA PRO A 202 9.78 7.69 -2.72
C PRO A 202 10.28 6.24 -2.61
N ALA A 203 11.20 6.00 -1.66
CA ALA A 203 11.83 4.69 -1.47
C ALA A 203 10.83 3.54 -1.28
N GLY A 204 9.71 3.78 -0.57
CA GLY A 204 8.65 2.79 -0.38
C GLY A 204 8.03 2.31 -1.71
N ARG A 205 7.82 3.23 -2.67
CA ARG A 205 7.27 2.90 -3.99
C ARG A 205 8.29 2.19 -4.87
N ILE A 206 9.55 2.63 -4.87
CA ILE A 206 10.59 1.98 -5.68
C ILE A 206 10.83 0.56 -5.16
N HIS A 207 10.83 0.35 -3.84
CA HIS A 207 10.96 -0.97 -3.23
C HIS A 207 9.77 -1.89 -3.59
N ASP A 208 8.54 -1.35 -3.60
CA ASP A 208 7.36 -2.04 -4.11
C ASP A 208 7.54 -2.48 -5.57
N MET A 209 8.05 -1.60 -6.43
CA MET A 209 8.30 -1.94 -7.83
C MET A 209 9.39 -3.01 -7.99
N ALA A 210 10.42 -3.00 -7.13
CA ALA A 210 11.51 -3.96 -7.21
C ALA A 210 11.13 -5.37 -6.71
N LEU A 211 10.22 -5.48 -5.74
CA LEU A 211 9.80 -6.77 -5.18
C LEU A 211 8.42 -7.24 -5.64
N GLY A 212 7.65 -6.35 -6.25
CA GLY A 212 6.26 -6.56 -6.64
C GLY A 212 6.06 -7.49 -7.84
N PRO A 213 4.81 -7.56 -8.35
CA PRO A 213 4.44 -8.42 -9.45
C PRO A 213 5.16 -8.03 -10.74
N LYS A 214 5.72 -9.05 -11.41
CA LYS A 214 6.41 -8.91 -12.69
C LYS A 214 5.41 -8.99 -13.86
N LYS A 215 5.75 -8.39 -14.99
CA LYS A 215 5.10 -8.64 -16.28
C LYS A 215 5.26 -10.13 -16.61
N PHE A 216 4.15 -10.78 -16.93
CA PHE A 216 4.14 -12.15 -17.47
C PHE A 216 4.64 -12.13 -18.91
#